data_AF-A0AAU7C6E9-F1
#
_entry.id   AF-A0AAU7C6E9-F1
#
_cell.length_a   1.000
_cell.length_b   1.000
_cell.length_c   1.000
_cell.angle_alpha   90.00
_cell.angle_beta   90.00
_cell.angle_gamma   90.00
#
_symmetry.space_group_name_H-M   'P 1'
#
loop_
_entity.id
_entity.type
_entity.pdbx_description
1 polymer ?
#
loop_
_entity_poly.entity_id
_entity_poly.type
_entity_poly.pdbx_seq_one_letter_code
_entity_poly.pdbx_strand_id
1 'polypeptide(L)'
;MSRQERIDLNTMLNDLPELRPLRQFVDDLQRLFAENQSEATAWRRHRRLTTNRDFLAVPELAKAVKKLGPEKFAKMIAFLGSAACRRMRTNNHVERINRKLRHEEKARYKWRSRRTIVRFMVLLLDRYWEREKATRSRWLDEAPPIELERGSPKTVPRPRVA
;
A
#
# COMPACT_ATOMS: atom_id res chain seq x y z
N MET A 1 -20.49 -3.07 -9.86
CA MET A 1 -21.89 -2.87 -9.46
C MET A 1 -22.80 -3.58 -10.43
N SER A 2 -23.67 -4.45 -9.91
CA SER A 2 -24.70 -5.15 -10.67
C SER A 2 -25.79 -4.19 -11.17
N ARG A 3 -26.68 -4.66 -12.05
CA ARG A 3 -27.80 -3.85 -12.54
C ARG A 3 -28.79 -3.49 -11.41
N GLN A 4 -29.05 -4.44 -10.50
CA GLN A 4 -29.97 -4.23 -9.39
C GLN A 4 -29.42 -3.17 -8.40
N GLU A 5 -28.14 -3.27 -8.04
CA GLU A 5 -27.49 -2.30 -7.16
C GLU A 5 -27.54 -0.86 -7.69
N ARG A 6 -27.54 -0.68 -9.01
CA ARG A 6 -27.66 0.66 -9.63
C ARG A 6 -29.09 1.20 -9.53
N ILE A 7 -30.08 0.33 -9.65
CA ILE A 7 -31.49 0.70 -9.51
C ILE A 7 -31.75 1.09 -8.05
N ASP A 8 -31.34 0.25 -7.10
CA ASP A 8 -31.52 0.51 -5.68
C ASP A 8 -30.81 1.81 -5.25
N LEU A 9 -29.57 2.03 -5.72
CA LEU A 9 -28.85 3.28 -5.46
C LEU A 9 -29.62 4.50 -6.00
N ASN A 10 -30.16 4.42 -7.22
CA ASN A 10 -30.93 5.52 -7.79
C ASN A 10 -32.20 5.81 -6.99
N THR A 11 -32.89 4.78 -6.52
CA THR A 11 -34.05 4.93 -5.63
C THR A 11 -33.64 5.65 -4.35
N MET A 12 -32.59 5.20 -3.67
CA MET A 12 -32.10 5.85 -2.44
C MET A 12 -31.68 7.31 -2.64
N LEU A 13 -31.08 7.65 -3.79
CA LEU A 13 -30.67 9.03 -4.12
C LEU A 13 -31.84 9.92 -4.58
N ASN A 14 -32.98 9.32 -4.95
CA ASN A 14 -34.21 10.04 -5.23
C ASN A 14 -34.98 10.30 -3.93
N ASP A 15 -34.99 9.32 -3.02
CA ASP A 15 -35.63 9.46 -1.71
C ASP A 15 -34.88 10.46 -0.80
N LEU A 16 -33.53 10.46 -0.84
CA LEU A 16 -32.71 11.40 -0.10
C LEU A 16 -31.64 12.06 -0.99
N PRO A 17 -31.96 13.19 -1.65
CA PRO A 17 -31.05 13.84 -2.60
C PRO A 17 -29.77 14.40 -1.95
N GLU A 18 -29.79 14.64 -0.64
CA GLU A 18 -28.64 15.09 0.15
C GLU A 18 -27.51 14.06 0.21
N LEU A 19 -27.76 12.79 -0.13
CA LEU A 19 -26.72 11.76 -0.24
C LEU A 19 -25.92 11.85 -1.53
N ARG A 20 -26.37 12.63 -2.53
CA ARG A 20 -25.69 12.73 -3.83
C ARG A 20 -24.27 13.32 -3.69
N PRO A 21 -24.03 14.43 -2.96
CA PRO A 21 -22.67 14.94 -2.73
C PRO A 21 -21.78 13.94 -2.02
N LEU A 22 -22.31 13.18 -1.05
CA LEU A 22 -21.56 12.16 -0.34
C LEU A 22 -21.16 11.01 -1.27
N ARG A 23 -22.09 10.52 -2.10
CA ARG A 23 -21.80 9.47 -3.06
C ARG A 23 -20.75 9.92 -4.09
N GLN A 24 -20.93 11.12 -4.64
CA GLN A 24 -20.00 11.71 -5.60
C GLN A 24 -18.61 11.89 -4.98
N PHE A 25 -18.54 12.32 -3.72
CA PHE A 25 -17.29 12.43 -2.97
C PHE A 25 -16.57 11.08 -2.85
N VAL A 26 -17.28 10.01 -2.49
CA VAL A 26 -16.71 8.66 -2.38
C VAL A 26 -16.20 8.17 -3.74
N ASP A 27 -16.99 8.34 -4.81
CA ASP A 27 -16.61 7.92 -6.15
C ASP A 27 -15.37 8.70 -6.65
N ASP A 28 -15.29 10.01 -6.38
CA ASP A 28 -14.12 10.83 -6.73
C ASP A 28 -12.89 10.49 -5.88
N LEU A 29 -13.07 10.13 -4.60
CA LEU A 29 -12.00 9.67 -3.72
C LEU A 29 -11.46 8.31 -4.16
N GLN A 30 -12.32 7.37 -4.56
CA GLN A 30 -11.87 6.09 -5.14
C GLN A 30 -11.07 6.31 -6.43
N ARG A 31 -11.56 7.19 -7.31
CA ARG A 31 -10.83 7.55 -8.54
C ARG A 31 -9.50 8.25 -8.25
N LEU A 32 -9.41 9.02 -7.18
CA LEU A 32 -8.19 9.69 -6.76
C LEU A 32 -7.06 8.71 -6.40
N PHE A 33 -7.38 7.46 -6.04
CA PHE A 33 -6.39 6.43 -5.68
C PHE A 33 -6.37 5.23 -6.63
N ALA A 34 -6.87 5.39 -7.86
CA ALA A 34 -6.80 4.35 -8.87
C ALA A 34 -5.34 3.93 -9.14
N GLU A 35 -5.09 2.62 -9.24
CA GLU A 35 -3.75 2.02 -9.30
C GLU A 35 -2.93 2.44 -10.55
N ASN A 36 -3.60 2.72 -11.66
CA ASN A 36 -2.97 2.95 -12.97
C ASN A 36 -3.09 4.39 -13.47
N GLN A 37 -3.02 5.39 -12.59
CA GLN A 37 -3.04 6.80 -12.99
C GLN A 37 -1.65 7.43 -12.97
N SER A 38 -1.40 8.37 -13.89
CA SER A 38 -0.20 9.21 -13.84
C SER A 38 -0.28 10.23 -12.70
N GLU A 39 0.88 10.64 -12.18
CA GLU A 39 0.97 11.65 -11.12
C GLU A 39 0.25 12.97 -11.51
N ALA A 40 0.45 13.43 -12.75
CA ALA A 40 -0.23 14.62 -13.26
C ALA A 40 -1.77 14.48 -13.28
N THR A 41 -2.29 13.26 -13.45
CA THR A 41 -3.73 12.98 -13.39
C THR A 41 -4.22 12.98 -11.95
N ALA A 42 -3.44 12.38 -11.04
CA ALA A 42 -3.73 12.35 -9.61
C ALA A 42 -3.82 13.78 -9.03
N TRP A 43 -2.87 14.67 -9.36
CA TRP A 43 -2.90 16.07 -8.93
C TRP A 43 -4.07 16.86 -9.50
N ARG A 44 -4.44 16.62 -10.77
CA ARG A 44 -5.65 17.24 -11.36
C ARG A 44 -6.92 16.82 -10.62
N ARG A 45 -7.05 15.52 -10.30
CA ARG A 45 -8.18 14.99 -9.53
C ARG A 45 -8.19 15.52 -8.10
N HIS A 46 -7.03 15.60 -7.45
CA HIS A 46 -6.86 16.19 -6.13
C HIS A 46 -7.32 17.64 -6.08
N ARG A 47 -6.89 18.45 -7.05
CA ARG A 47 -7.32 19.85 -7.17
C ARG A 47 -8.82 19.94 -7.34
N ARG A 48 -9.41 19.14 -8.25
CA ARG A 48 -10.86 19.11 -8.45
C ARG A 48 -11.63 18.78 -7.16
N LEU A 49 -11.18 17.78 -6.41
CA LEU A 49 -11.83 17.34 -5.17
C LEU A 49 -11.66 18.37 -4.04
N THR A 50 -10.51 19.05 -3.96
CA THR A 50 -10.24 20.06 -2.92
C THR A 50 -10.91 21.40 -3.18
N THR A 51 -11.19 21.75 -4.43
CA THR A 51 -11.88 23.00 -4.79
C THR A 51 -13.38 22.86 -5.00
N ASN A 52 -13.94 21.65 -4.90
CA ASN A 52 -15.36 21.43 -5.14
C ASN A 52 -16.22 22.08 -4.03
N ARG A 53 -17.00 23.10 -4.41
CA ARG A 53 -17.84 23.86 -3.48
C ARG A 53 -18.92 22.98 -2.82
N ASP A 54 -19.45 22.00 -3.53
CA ASP A 54 -20.50 21.11 -3.01
C ASP A 54 -19.96 20.24 -1.86
N PHE A 55 -18.70 19.85 -1.93
CA PHE A 55 -18.05 19.09 -0.85
C PHE A 55 -17.66 19.99 0.31
N LEU A 56 -17.28 21.25 0.04
CA LEU A 56 -16.92 22.20 1.08
C LEU A 56 -18.13 22.76 1.83
N ALA A 57 -19.31 22.74 1.21
CA ALA A 57 -20.57 23.12 1.84
C ALA A 57 -20.98 22.17 2.97
N VAL A 58 -20.56 20.90 2.92
CA VAL A 58 -20.82 19.90 3.97
C VAL A 58 -19.64 19.88 4.97
N PRO A 59 -19.84 20.26 6.25
CA PRO A 59 -18.76 20.38 7.23
C PRO A 59 -17.93 19.11 7.43
N GLU A 60 -18.56 17.95 7.37
CA GLU A 60 -17.94 16.63 7.51
C GLU A 60 -17.00 16.35 6.33
N LEU A 61 -17.46 16.64 5.11
CA LEU A 61 -16.68 16.47 3.89
C LEU A 61 -15.53 17.49 3.84
N ALA A 62 -15.75 18.74 4.24
CA ALA A 62 -14.70 19.74 4.36
C ALA A 62 -13.56 19.27 5.30
N LYS A 63 -13.90 18.67 6.45
CA LYS A 63 -12.92 18.04 7.36
C LYS A 63 -12.17 16.89 6.68
N ALA A 64 -12.85 16.07 5.88
CA ALA A 64 -12.23 14.98 5.13
C ALA A 64 -11.28 15.51 4.04
N VAL A 65 -11.69 16.51 3.27
CA VAL A 65 -10.88 17.19 2.26
C VAL A 65 -9.61 17.78 2.90
N LYS A 66 -9.70 18.37 4.10
CA LYS A 66 -8.53 18.89 4.83
C LYS A 66 -7.50 17.80 5.16
N LYS A 67 -7.91 16.54 5.36
CA LYS A 67 -6.99 15.42 5.57
C LYS A 67 -6.18 15.09 4.31
N LEU A 68 -6.72 15.41 3.13
CA LEU A 68 -6.05 15.29 1.84
C LEU A 68 -5.14 16.51 1.55
N GLY A 69 -4.51 17.11 2.56
CA GLY A 69 -3.56 18.20 2.35
C GLY A 69 -2.43 17.82 1.37
N PRO A 70 -1.89 18.79 0.61
CA PRO A 70 -0.99 18.53 -0.52
C PRO A 70 0.25 17.74 -0.12
N GLU A 71 0.83 17.99 1.06
CA GLU A 71 1.99 17.24 1.55
C GLU A 71 1.70 15.76 1.78
N LYS A 72 0.56 15.45 2.42
CA LYS A 72 0.13 14.07 2.69
C LYS A 72 -0.23 13.37 1.39
N PHE A 73 -0.87 14.10 0.48
CA PHE A 73 -1.23 13.60 -0.83
C PHE A 73 0.01 13.25 -1.67
N ALA A 74 1.02 14.13 -1.71
CA ALA A 74 2.28 13.88 -2.41
C ALA A 74 2.96 12.59 -1.93
N LYS A 75 3.06 12.40 -0.60
CA LYS A 75 3.61 11.16 -0.01
C LYS A 75 2.81 9.92 -0.43
N MET A 76 1.50 10.04 -0.50
CA MET A 76 0.60 8.92 -0.84
C MET A 76 0.68 8.54 -2.31
N ILE A 77 0.72 9.51 -3.24
CA ILE A 77 0.91 9.23 -4.67
C ILE A 77 2.30 8.66 -4.94
N ALA A 78 3.34 9.21 -4.32
CA ALA A 78 4.69 8.65 -4.40
C ALA A 78 4.75 7.21 -3.88
N PHE A 79 4.05 6.91 -2.79
CA PHE A 79 3.94 5.55 -2.26
C PHE A 79 3.27 4.61 -3.25
N LEU A 80 2.13 4.99 -3.83
CA LEU A 80 1.41 4.17 -4.82
C LEU A 80 2.25 3.85 -6.06
N GLY A 81 3.06 4.81 -6.52
CA GLY A 81 4.00 4.58 -7.64
C GLY A 81 5.24 3.74 -7.27
N SER A 82 5.50 3.52 -5.98
CA SER A 82 6.73 2.85 -5.52
C SER A 82 6.65 1.32 -5.58
N ALA A 83 7.82 0.67 -5.71
CA ALA A 83 7.93 -0.78 -5.58
C ALA A 83 7.52 -1.30 -4.17
N ALA A 84 7.52 -0.43 -3.15
CA ALA A 84 7.10 -0.77 -1.80
C ALA A 84 5.59 -1.04 -1.71
N CYS A 85 4.77 -0.31 -2.48
CA CYS A 85 3.33 -0.58 -2.58
C CYS A 85 3.07 -1.97 -3.18
N ARG A 86 3.81 -2.33 -4.24
CA ARG A 86 3.73 -3.66 -4.88
C ARG A 86 4.17 -4.82 -3.97
N ARG A 87 5.08 -4.57 -3.01
CA ARG A 87 5.52 -5.58 -2.03
C ARG A 87 4.57 -5.78 -0.84
N MET A 88 3.42 -5.10 -0.84
CA MET A 88 2.28 -5.24 0.09
C MET A 88 2.60 -5.88 1.46
N ARG A 89 3.48 -5.23 2.24
CA ARG A 89 3.51 -5.48 3.70
C ARG A 89 2.32 -4.72 4.30
N THR A 90 1.22 -5.42 4.49
CA THR A 90 0.03 -4.87 5.17
C THR A 90 0.41 -4.32 6.55
N ASN A 91 -0.38 -3.38 7.07
CA ASN A 91 -0.19 -2.85 8.43
C ASN A 91 -0.07 -3.99 9.48
N ASN A 92 -0.77 -5.11 9.25
CA ASN A 92 -0.68 -6.30 10.09
C ASN A 92 0.75 -6.83 10.26
N HIS A 93 1.62 -6.70 9.25
CA HIS A 93 3.01 -7.11 9.36
C HIS A 93 3.77 -6.22 10.35
N VAL A 94 3.66 -4.90 10.20
CA VAL A 94 4.29 -3.92 11.10
C VAL A 94 3.71 -4.05 12.52
N GLU A 95 2.39 -4.13 12.66
CA GLU A 95 1.73 -4.30 13.95
C GLU A 95 2.11 -5.61 14.62
N ARG A 96 2.28 -6.70 13.87
CA ARG A 96 2.73 -7.98 14.42
C ARG A 96 4.15 -7.86 14.98
N ILE A 97 5.05 -7.16 14.29
CA ILE A 97 6.40 -6.89 14.80
C ILE A 97 6.33 -5.99 16.04
N ASN A 98 5.55 -4.91 15.99
CA ASN A 98 5.38 -3.98 17.12
C ASN A 98 4.79 -4.66 18.37
N ARG A 99 3.84 -5.60 18.21
CA ARG A 99 3.30 -6.39 19.33
C ARG A 99 4.37 -7.29 19.96
N LYS A 100 5.19 -7.96 19.15
CA LYS A 100 6.31 -8.78 19.64
C LYS A 100 7.35 -7.92 20.37
N LEU A 101 7.71 -6.77 19.81
CA LEU A 101 8.62 -5.81 20.43
C LEU A 101 8.09 -5.36 21.80
N ARG A 102 6.84 -4.90 21.86
CA ARG A 102 6.20 -4.48 23.12
C ARG A 102 6.16 -5.59 24.15
N HIS A 103 5.90 -6.83 23.74
CA HIS A 103 5.90 -7.98 24.64
C HIS A 103 7.29 -8.21 25.26
N GLU A 104 8.33 -8.23 24.43
CA GLU A 104 9.72 -8.44 24.88
C GLU A 104 10.24 -7.27 25.74
N GLU A 105 9.78 -6.04 25.45
CA GLU A 105 10.08 -4.86 26.26
C GLU A 105 9.33 -4.83 27.60
N LYS A 106 8.12 -5.40 27.67
CA LYS A 106 7.29 -5.42 28.87
C LYS A 106 8.02 -6.10 30.04
N ALA A 107 8.75 -7.18 29.76
CA ALA A 107 9.55 -7.88 30.76
C ALA A 107 10.76 -7.08 31.28
N ARG A 108 11.15 -6.00 30.58
CA ARG A 108 12.38 -5.24 30.82
C ARG A 108 12.13 -3.80 31.25
N TYR A 109 10.89 -3.47 31.61
CA TYR A 109 10.46 -2.10 31.85
C TYR A 109 11.27 -1.38 32.96
N LYS A 110 11.78 -2.12 33.96
CA LYS A 110 12.58 -1.57 35.07
C LYS A 110 14.02 -1.22 34.66
N TRP A 111 14.53 -1.73 33.54
CA TRP A 111 15.96 -1.66 33.17
C TRP A 111 16.22 -0.71 31.99
N ARG A 112 15.33 0.28 31.78
CA ARG A 112 15.37 1.23 30.66
C ARG A 112 16.45 2.30 30.84
N SER A 113 17.70 1.91 30.64
CA SER A 113 18.75 2.86 30.27
C SER A 113 18.90 2.89 28.74
N ARG A 114 19.37 4.00 28.18
CA ARG A 114 19.64 4.13 26.73
C ARG A 114 20.53 2.98 26.23
N ARG A 115 21.57 2.63 26.99
CA ARG A 115 22.50 1.53 26.67
C ARG A 115 21.80 0.18 26.64
N THR A 116 20.92 -0.10 27.61
CA THR A 116 20.21 -1.37 27.72
C THR A 116 19.19 -1.54 26.59
N ILE A 117 18.47 -0.47 26.23
CA ILE A 117 17.50 -0.48 25.12
C ILE A 117 18.20 -0.76 23.80
N VAL A 118 19.30 -0.05 23.50
CA VAL A 118 20.06 -0.25 22.26
C VAL A 118 20.61 -1.66 22.18
N ARG A 119 21.24 -2.17 23.25
CA ARG A 119 21.79 -3.53 23.28
C ARG A 119 20.69 -4.57 23.08
N PHE A 120 19.53 -4.37 23.70
CA PHE A 120 18.37 -5.24 23.53
C PHE A 120 17.84 -5.22 22.08
N MET A 121 17.68 -4.05 21.47
CA MET A 121 17.25 -3.94 20.07
C MET A 121 18.23 -4.64 19.12
N VAL A 122 19.54 -4.47 19.31
CA VAL A 122 20.56 -5.14 18.50
C VAL A 122 20.45 -6.67 18.62
N LEU A 123 20.41 -7.21 19.84
CA LEU A 123 20.28 -8.66 20.05
C LEU A 123 18.98 -9.23 19.48
N LEU A 124 17.90 -8.45 19.57
CA LEU A 124 16.60 -8.86 19.04
C LEU A 124 16.60 -8.87 17.51
N LEU A 125 17.15 -7.84 16.87
CA LEU A 125 17.32 -7.79 15.41
C LEU A 125 18.22 -8.93 14.91
N ASP A 126 19.33 -9.21 15.60
CA ASP A 126 20.24 -10.31 15.29
C ASP A 126 19.52 -11.67 15.33
N ARG A 127 18.75 -11.93 16.40
CA ARG A 127 17.92 -13.14 16.51
C ARG A 127 16.87 -13.26 15.39
N TYR A 128 16.26 -12.15 14.99
CA TYR A 128 15.32 -12.16 13.86
C TYR A 128 16.01 -12.41 12.53
N TRP A 129 17.20 -11.85 12.34
CA TRP A 129 18.01 -12.05 11.15
C TRP A 129 18.43 -13.51 10.98
N GLU A 130 18.90 -14.16 12.05
CA GLU A 130 19.25 -15.58 12.03
C GLU A 130 18.04 -16.48 11.75
N ARG A 131 16.86 -16.14 12.28
CA ARG A 131 15.62 -16.86 11.97
C ARG A 131 15.17 -16.70 10.52
N GLU A 132 15.27 -15.49 9.97
CA GLU A 132 14.98 -15.23 8.54
C GLU A 132 15.95 -16.00 7.64
N LYS A 133 17.25 -16.00 7.95
CA LYS A 133 18.25 -16.80 7.23
C LYS A 133 17.90 -18.28 7.24
N ALA A 134 17.66 -18.86 8.42
CA ALA A 134 17.30 -20.27 8.54
C ALA A 134 16.01 -20.62 7.77
N THR A 135 15.04 -19.72 7.80
CA THR A 135 13.80 -19.91 7.02
C THR A 135 14.09 -19.86 5.53
N ARG A 136 14.85 -18.87 5.03
CA ARG A 136 15.22 -18.78 3.61
C ARG A 136 16.06 -19.94 3.10
N SER A 137 17.02 -20.41 3.89
CA SER A 137 17.82 -21.60 3.55
C SER A 137 16.92 -22.82 3.35
N ARG A 138 15.94 -23.02 4.24
CA ARG A 138 14.95 -24.09 4.10
C ARG A 138 14.14 -24.01 2.80
N TRP A 139 13.75 -22.81 2.34
CA TRP A 139 13.04 -22.64 1.06
C TRP A 139 13.94 -22.88 -0.16
N LEU A 140 15.26 -22.66 -0.04
CA LEU A 140 16.22 -22.95 -1.10
C LEU A 140 16.53 -24.46 -1.19
N ASP A 141 16.51 -25.16 -0.05
CA ASP A 141 16.75 -26.60 0.02
C ASP A 141 15.52 -27.43 -0.44
N GLU A 142 14.30 -26.87 -0.37
CA GLU A 142 13.05 -27.52 -0.80
C GLU A 142 12.66 -27.21 -2.27
N ALA A 143 13.38 -26.32 -2.97
CA ALA A 143 13.15 -26.08 -4.40
C ALA A 143 13.77 -27.23 -5.22
N PRO A 144 13.02 -27.95 -6.07
CA PRO A 144 13.63 -28.94 -6.95
C PRO A 144 14.64 -28.22 -7.85
N PRO A 145 15.78 -28.85 -8.18
CA PRO A 145 16.71 -28.27 -9.12
C PRO A 145 15.95 -27.99 -10.42
N ILE A 146 15.84 -26.72 -10.80
CA ILE A 146 15.43 -26.39 -12.15
C ILE A 146 16.57 -26.92 -13.03
N GLU A 147 16.39 -28.12 -13.58
CA GLU A 147 17.20 -28.59 -14.69
C GLU A 147 17.00 -27.60 -15.83
N LEU A 148 17.90 -26.61 -15.88
CA LEU A 148 18.11 -25.84 -17.09
C LEU A 148 18.60 -26.85 -18.13
N GLU A 149 17.66 -27.39 -18.90
CA GLU A 149 17.98 -28.10 -20.14
C GLU A 149 19.00 -27.25 -20.87
N ARG A 150 20.23 -27.77 -20.95
CA ARG A 150 21.28 -27.20 -21.78
C ARG A 150 20.84 -27.42 -23.22
N GLY A 151 19.94 -26.57 -23.69
CA GLY A 151 19.53 -26.51 -25.08
C GLY A 151 20.79 -26.29 -25.91
N SER A 152 21.16 -27.31 -26.68
CA SER A 152 22.22 -27.27 -27.67
C SER A 152 22.16 -25.95 -28.46
N PRO A 153 23.31 -25.29 -28.72
CA PRO A 153 23.32 -24.00 -29.40
C PRO A 153 22.70 -24.17 -30.78
N LYS A 154 21.50 -23.61 -30.98
CA LYS A 154 20.88 -23.49 -32.29
C LYS A 154 21.78 -22.60 -33.14
N THR A 155 22.42 -23.20 -34.13
CA THR A 155 23.17 -22.52 -35.19
C THR A 155 22.21 -21.56 -35.91
N VAL A 156 22.41 -20.26 -35.72
CA VAL A 156 21.73 -19.21 -36.48
C VAL A 156 22.37 -19.17 -37.87
N PRO A 157 21.63 -19.37 -38.97
CA PRO A 157 22.21 -19.24 -40.30
C PRO A 157 22.49 -17.75 -40.57
N ARG A 158 23.71 -17.45 -41.03
CA ARG A 158 24.11 -16.10 -41.44
C ARG A 158 23.28 -15.64 -42.64
N PRO A 159 22.86 -14.36 -42.70
CA PRO A 159 22.21 -13.83 -43.89
C PRO A 159 23.23 -13.74 -45.03
N ARG A 160 22.88 -14.25 -46.21
CA ARG A 160 23.64 -14.01 -47.45
C ARG A 160 23.53 -12.52 -47.79
N VAL A 161 24.69 -11.88 -47.99
CA VAL A 161 24.81 -10.56 -48.59
C VAL A 161 25.20 -10.76 -50.06
N ALA A 162 24.41 -10.15 -50.95
CA ALA A 162 24.53 -10.07 -52.42
C ALA A 162 24.49 -11.40 -53.19
#